data_AF-A0A453BWI7-F1
#
_entry.id   AF-A0A453BWI7-F1
#
_cell.length_a   1.000
_cell.length_b   1.000
_cell.length_c   1.000
_cell.angle_alpha   90.00
_cell.angle_beta   90.00
_cell.angle_gamma   90.00
#
_symmetry.space_group_name_H-M   'P 1'
#
loop_
_entity.id
_entity.type
_entity.pdbx_description
1 polymer ?
#
loop_
_entity_poly.entity_id
_entity_poly.type
_entity_poly.pdbx_seq_one_letter_code
_entity_poly.pdbx_strand_id
1 'polypeptide(L)'
;GTPFTVDAFRYGAVEGCSAYFLSHFHCDHYGGLTKKWCRGPIYCTALTARLVKMLLSIDSAYVCPLELDTEYVIDGVKVTFLEANHCPGAALIHFRLSDGKTYLHTGDFRASKSMQLHPLLQTGRISLLYLDTTYCNPKYKFPPQEDVIDFVVRTAQRYLKKQPKTLIVVGAYSIGKENVYLAISQALEVPIYTDASRRRILHSFGWPDLSKRISSCNQSSPLHVLPLASLQHENLKKYLETLDQRFLAVLAFRPTG
;
A
#
# COMPACT_ATOMS: atom_id res chain seq x y z
N GLY A 1 -24.85 -17.23 -6.64
CA GLY A 1 -23.73 -16.47 -6.02
C GLY A 1 -22.42 -17.10 -6.42
N THR A 2 -21.32 -16.72 -5.80
CA THR A 2 -20.01 -17.38 -5.97
C THR A 2 -19.59 -18.04 -4.66
N PRO A 3 -18.81 -19.13 -4.70
CA PRO A 3 -18.18 -19.73 -3.52
C PRO A 3 -16.92 -18.96 -3.07
N PHE A 4 -16.89 -17.64 -3.26
CA PHE A 4 -15.70 -16.81 -3.05
C PHE A 4 -15.83 -15.93 -1.83
N THR A 5 -14.70 -15.64 -1.21
CA THR A 5 -14.60 -14.62 -0.17
C THR A 5 -13.53 -13.60 -0.53
N VAL A 6 -13.70 -12.35 -0.08
CA VAL A 6 -12.69 -11.28 -0.20
C VAL A 6 -12.31 -10.83 1.21
N ASP A 7 -11.02 -10.76 1.50
CA ASP A 7 -10.45 -10.29 2.78
C ASP A 7 -10.96 -11.03 4.04
N ALA A 8 -11.34 -12.31 3.89
CA ALA A 8 -12.04 -13.10 4.91
C ALA A 8 -11.15 -14.13 5.63
N PHE A 9 -9.92 -13.75 6.01
CA PHE A 9 -8.91 -14.71 6.48
C PHE A 9 -9.00 -15.05 7.98
N ARG A 10 -9.71 -14.24 8.77
CA ARG A 10 -9.82 -14.35 10.24
C ARG A 10 -10.89 -15.32 10.75
N TYR A 11 -11.72 -15.88 9.87
CA TYR A 11 -12.96 -16.56 10.26
C TYR A 11 -12.87 -18.10 10.35
N GLY A 12 -11.66 -18.67 10.33
CA GLY A 12 -11.53 -20.13 10.22
C GLY A 12 -11.78 -20.61 8.79
N ALA A 13 -12.12 -21.90 8.64
CA ALA A 13 -12.59 -22.43 7.36
C ALA A 13 -14.00 -21.88 7.09
N VAL A 14 -14.16 -21.14 5.99
CA VAL A 14 -15.47 -20.65 5.58
C VAL A 14 -16.17 -21.78 4.82
N GLU A 15 -17.31 -22.24 5.33
CA GLU A 15 -18.08 -23.33 4.74
C GLU A 15 -18.47 -22.99 3.29
N GLY A 16 -18.22 -23.94 2.37
CA GLY A 16 -18.52 -23.77 0.94
C GLY A 16 -17.60 -22.80 0.19
N CYS A 17 -16.56 -22.23 0.83
CA CYS A 17 -15.61 -21.35 0.16
C CYS A 17 -14.55 -22.16 -0.61
N SER A 18 -14.44 -21.93 -1.92
CA SER A 18 -13.44 -22.56 -2.79
C SER A 18 -12.24 -21.67 -3.11
N ALA A 19 -12.40 -20.34 -3.04
CA ALA A 19 -11.35 -19.38 -3.36
C ALA A 19 -11.38 -18.16 -2.43
N TYR A 20 -10.20 -17.76 -1.95
CA TYR A 20 -10.02 -16.59 -1.10
C TYR A 20 -9.31 -15.50 -1.89
N PHE A 21 -9.87 -14.30 -1.90
CA PHE A 21 -9.29 -13.14 -2.57
C PHE A 21 -8.72 -12.19 -1.52
N LEU A 22 -7.50 -11.69 -1.74
CA LEU A 22 -6.88 -10.64 -0.92
C LEU A 22 -6.74 -9.38 -1.79
N SER A 23 -7.47 -8.32 -1.41
CA SER A 23 -7.49 -7.07 -2.17
C SER A 23 -6.14 -6.34 -2.10
N HIS A 24 -5.50 -6.32 -0.92
CA HIS A 24 -4.21 -5.66 -0.68
C HIS A 24 -3.55 -6.13 0.63
N PHE A 25 -2.30 -5.71 0.87
CA PHE A 25 -1.50 -6.15 2.02
C PHE A 25 -1.56 -5.18 3.23
N HIS A 26 -2.75 -4.87 3.74
CA HIS A 26 -2.93 -4.25 5.07
C HIS A 26 -3.49 -5.27 6.08
N CYS A 27 -3.13 -5.11 7.36
CA CYS A 27 -3.25 -6.17 8.37
C CYS A 27 -4.68 -6.48 8.80
N ASP A 28 -5.57 -5.52 8.68
CA ASP A 28 -7.01 -5.68 8.82
C ASP A 28 -7.63 -6.50 7.67
N HIS A 29 -7.04 -6.49 6.48
CA HIS A 29 -7.50 -7.29 5.34
C HIS A 29 -6.89 -8.69 5.32
N TYR A 30 -5.57 -8.82 5.49
CA TYR A 30 -4.92 -10.14 5.52
C TYR A 30 -5.02 -10.85 6.89
N GLY A 31 -5.59 -10.19 7.90
CA GLY A 31 -5.63 -10.68 9.28
C GLY A 31 -6.16 -12.11 9.37
N GLY A 32 -5.36 -13.01 9.95
CA GLY A 32 -5.63 -14.45 10.02
C GLY A 32 -4.77 -15.30 9.08
N LEU A 33 -4.14 -14.70 8.06
CA LEU A 33 -3.12 -15.37 7.27
C LEU A 33 -1.86 -15.63 8.12
N THR A 34 -1.44 -16.89 8.16
CA THR A 34 -0.22 -17.35 8.83
C THR A 34 0.42 -18.46 8.02
N LYS A 35 1.70 -18.77 8.24
CA LYS A 35 2.41 -19.89 7.60
C LYS A 35 1.71 -21.26 7.68
N LYS A 36 0.70 -21.43 8.55
CA LYS A 36 -0.12 -22.64 8.69
C LYS A 36 -1.37 -22.62 7.78
N TRP A 37 -1.51 -21.66 6.88
CA TRP A 37 -2.65 -21.56 5.99
C TRP A 37 -2.78 -22.82 5.13
N CYS A 38 -3.96 -23.44 5.17
CA CYS A 38 -4.27 -24.67 4.44
C CYS A 38 -5.73 -24.70 3.95
N ARG A 39 -6.40 -23.55 3.88
CA ARG A 39 -7.85 -23.48 3.68
C ARG A 39 -8.27 -23.38 2.20
N GLY A 40 -7.33 -23.14 1.31
CA GLY A 40 -7.59 -22.98 -0.12
C GLY A 40 -6.68 -21.95 -0.79
N PRO A 41 -6.81 -21.77 -2.11
CA PRO A 41 -6.02 -20.82 -2.88
C PRO A 41 -6.35 -19.38 -2.51
N ILE A 42 -5.30 -18.55 -2.51
CA ILE A 42 -5.32 -17.11 -2.24
C ILE A 42 -5.01 -16.40 -3.55
N TYR A 43 -6.03 -15.79 -4.15
CA TYR A 43 -5.90 -14.97 -5.34
C TYR A 43 -5.65 -13.51 -4.97
N CYS A 44 -4.59 -12.95 -5.51
CA CYS A 44 -4.20 -11.55 -5.27
C CYS A 44 -3.29 -11.03 -6.38
N THR A 45 -3.00 -9.73 -6.40
CA THR A 45 -2.03 -9.18 -7.36
C THR A 45 -0.64 -9.80 -7.18
N ALA A 46 0.17 -9.78 -8.24
CA ALA A 46 1.55 -10.26 -8.18
C ALA A 46 2.39 -9.62 -7.05
N LEU A 47 2.19 -8.32 -6.77
CA LEU A 47 2.90 -7.64 -5.68
C LEU A 47 2.39 -8.10 -4.29
N THR A 48 1.07 -8.17 -4.09
CA THR A 48 0.50 -8.69 -2.85
C THR A 48 0.94 -10.13 -2.58
N ALA A 49 0.99 -10.98 -3.61
CA ALA A 49 1.51 -12.35 -3.52
C ALA A 49 2.99 -12.40 -3.05
N ARG A 50 3.84 -11.49 -3.53
CA ARG A 50 5.23 -11.38 -3.07
C ARG A 50 5.30 -11.02 -1.58
N LEU A 51 4.52 -10.04 -1.15
CA LEU A 51 4.48 -9.60 0.25
C LEU A 51 3.96 -10.69 1.19
N VAL A 52 2.88 -11.38 0.80
CA VAL A 52 2.31 -12.51 1.55
C VAL A 52 3.34 -13.62 1.75
N LYS A 53 4.02 -14.05 0.69
CA LYS A 53 5.07 -15.09 0.79
C LYS A 53 6.26 -14.61 1.63
N MET A 54 6.72 -13.39 1.41
CA MET A 54 7.94 -12.86 2.03
C MET A 54 7.77 -12.57 3.52
N LEU A 55 6.63 -11.99 3.93
CA LEU A 55 6.43 -11.45 5.27
C LEU A 55 5.60 -12.38 6.17
N LEU A 56 4.69 -13.17 5.60
CA LEU A 56 3.84 -14.10 6.36
C LEU A 56 4.29 -15.57 6.19
N SER A 57 5.25 -15.83 5.29
CA SER A 57 5.77 -17.16 5.00
C SER A 57 4.67 -18.17 4.63
N ILE A 58 3.66 -17.72 3.88
CA ILE A 58 2.64 -18.61 3.32
C ILE A 58 3.29 -19.53 2.29
N ASP A 59 2.91 -20.81 2.31
CA ASP A 59 3.33 -21.78 1.31
C ASP A 59 2.87 -21.33 -0.09
N SER A 60 3.81 -21.33 -1.04
CA SER A 60 3.56 -20.87 -2.41
C SER A 60 2.51 -21.72 -3.14
N ALA A 61 2.25 -22.95 -2.70
CA ALA A 61 1.18 -23.79 -3.24
C ALA A 61 -0.22 -23.17 -3.07
N TYR A 62 -0.42 -22.30 -2.07
CA TYR A 62 -1.69 -21.61 -1.84
C TYR A 62 -1.73 -20.20 -2.44
N VAL A 63 -0.64 -19.65 -2.94
CA VAL A 63 -0.60 -18.25 -3.40
C VAL A 63 -0.69 -18.20 -4.92
N CYS A 64 -1.81 -17.70 -5.43
CA CYS A 64 -2.14 -17.62 -6.84
C CYS A 64 -2.08 -16.15 -7.32
N PRO A 65 -0.92 -15.64 -7.77
CA PRO A 65 -0.81 -14.29 -8.27
C PRO A 65 -1.57 -14.14 -9.60
N LEU A 66 -2.33 -13.06 -9.71
CA LEU A 66 -3.03 -12.64 -10.93
C LEU A 66 -2.47 -11.29 -11.39
N GLU A 67 -2.36 -11.10 -12.70
CA GLU A 67 -1.96 -9.83 -13.28
C GLU A 67 -3.15 -8.85 -13.34
N LEU A 68 -2.85 -7.56 -13.23
CA LEU A 68 -3.85 -6.52 -13.44
C LEU A 68 -4.35 -6.56 -14.89
N ASP A 69 -5.60 -6.12 -15.07
CA ASP A 69 -6.26 -5.96 -16.37
C ASP A 69 -6.33 -7.23 -17.23
N THR A 70 -6.09 -8.39 -16.63
CA THR A 70 -6.17 -9.71 -17.26
C THR A 70 -7.38 -10.47 -16.74
N GLU A 71 -8.17 -11.05 -17.65
CA GLU A 71 -9.31 -11.90 -17.28
C GLU A 71 -8.86 -13.33 -17.02
N TYR A 72 -9.21 -13.85 -15.85
CA TYR A 72 -9.02 -15.23 -15.45
C TYR A 72 -10.36 -15.91 -15.20
N VAL A 73 -10.44 -17.23 -15.42
CA VAL A 73 -11.62 -18.02 -15.07
C VAL A 73 -11.29 -18.87 -13.86
N ILE A 74 -12.02 -18.65 -12.76
CA ILE A 74 -11.88 -19.37 -11.48
C ILE A 74 -13.26 -19.93 -11.17
N ASP A 75 -13.38 -21.25 -11.02
CA ASP A 75 -14.65 -21.95 -10.74
C ASP A 75 -15.84 -21.47 -11.60
N GLY A 76 -15.60 -21.24 -12.90
CA GLY A 76 -16.62 -20.78 -13.85
C GLY A 76 -16.97 -19.29 -13.77
N VAL A 77 -16.32 -18.51 -12.92
CA VAL A 77 -16.48 -17.06 -12.77
C VAL A 77 -15.30 -16.36 -13.42
N LYS A 78 -15.58 -15.34 -14.25
CA LYS A 78 -14.56 -14.48 -14.84
C LYS A 78 -14.14 -13.42 -13.82
N VAL A 79 -12.85 -13.32 -13.54
CA VAL A 79 -12.28 -12.40 -12.55
C VAL A 79 -11.20 -11.52 -13.18
N THR A 80 -11.26 -10.23 -12.91
CA THR A 80 -10.24 -9.26 -13.33
C THR A 80 -9.89 -8.34 -12.17
N PHE A 81 -8.59 -8.18 -11.92
CA PHE A 81 -8.07 -7.23 -10.94
C PHE A 81 -7.77 -5.90 -11.63
N LEU A 82 -8.18 -4.79 -11.03
CA LEU A 82 -7.98 -3.43 -11.55
C LEU A 82 -7.23 -2.58 -10.51
N GLU A 83 -6.45 -1.60 -10.94
CA GLU A 83 -5.71 -0.72 -10.02
C GLU A 83 -6.65 0.04 -9.06
N ALA A 84 -6.39 -0.05 -7.75
CA ALA A 84 -7.22 0.57 -6.70
C ALA A 84 -6.78 1.98 -6.28
N ASN A 85 -5.59 2.44 -6.69
CA ASN A 85 -5.05 3.74 -6.31
C ASN A 85 -4.99 3.94 -4.76
N HIS A 86 -4.65 2.87 -4.02
CA HIS A 86 -4.58 2.88 -2.56
C HIS A 86 -3.14 2.73 -2.04
N CYS A 87 -2.63 1.50 -2.06
CA CYS A 87 -1.24 1.16 -1.75
C CYS A 87 -0.67 0.25 -2.84
N PRO A 88 0.67 0.06 -2.91
CA PRO A 88 1.28 -0.82 -3.90
C PRO A 88 0.66 -2.22 -3.88
N GLY A 89 0.12 -2.66 -5.02
CA GLY A 89 -0.49 -3.98 -5.19
C GLY A 89 -1.96 -4.07 -4.78
N ALA A 90 -2.59 -2.97 -4.36
CA ALA A 90 -4.02 -2.93 -4.08
C ALA A 90 -4.85 -2.99 -5.36
N ALA A 91 -5.97 -3.71 -5.32
CA ALA A 91 -6.82 -3.88 -6.48
C ALA A 91 -8.31 -3.84 -6.16
N LEU A 92 -9.08 -3.24 -7.08
CA LEU A 92 -10.49 -3.54 -7.25
C LEU A 92 -10.59 -4.95 -7.87
N ILE A 93 -11.64 -5.69 -7.52
CA ILE A 93 -11.86 -7.04 -8.04
C ILE A 93 -13.22 -7.08 -8.73
N HIS A 94 -13.19 -7.26 -10.05
CA HIS A 94 -14.37 -7.38 -10.89
C HIS A 94 -14.68 -8.85 -11.13
N PHE A 95 -15.89 -9.28 -10.77
CA PHE A 95 -16.41 -10.62 -10.98
C PHE A 95 -17.53 -10.60 -12.01
N ARG A 96 -17.46 -11.45 -13.03
CA ARG A 96 -18.54 -11.68 -13.99
C ARG A 96 -19.00 -13.13 -13.88
N LEU A 97 -20.23 -13.30 -13.40
CA LEU A 97 -20.86 -14.58 -13.16
C LEU A 97 -21.42 -15.18 -14.46
N SER A 98 -21.69 -16.48 -14.44
CA SER A 98 -22.26 -17.22 -15.57
C SER A 98 -23.67 -16.77 -15.94
N ASP A 99 -24.45 -16.23 -14.99
CA ASP A 99 -25.77 -15.65 -15.22
C ASP A 99 -25.72 -14.23 -15.81
N GLY A 100 -24.53 -13.73 -16.13
CA GLY A 100 -24.30 -12.40 -16.69
C GLY A 100 -24.22 -11.28 -15.66
N LYS A 101 -24.46 -11.55 -14.37
CA LYS A 101 -24.28 -10.53 -13.31
C LYS A 101 -22.80 -10.19 -13.12
N THR A 102 -22.58 -8.95 -12.72
CA THR A 102 -21.26 -8.34 -12.56
C THR A 102 -21.15 -7.72 -11.18
N TYR A 103 -20.18 -8.16 -10.39
CA TYR A 103 -19.94 -7.62 -9.05
C TYR A 103 -18.59 -6.90 -9.05
N LEU A 104 -18.53 -5.74 -8.40
CA LEU A 104 -17.28 -5.03 -8.16
C LEU A 104 -17.05 -4.94 -6.67
N HIS A 105 -15.92 -5.46 -6.21
CA HIS A 105 -15.44 -5.25 -4.85
C HIS A 105 -14.28 -4.26 -4.90
N THR A 106 -14.41 -3.10 -4.25
CA THR A 106 -13.36 -2.08 -4.35
C THR A 106 -12.12 -2.43 -3.55
N GLY A 107 -12.26 -3.28 -2.51
CA GLY A 107 -11.27 -3.27 -1.44
C GLY A 107 -11.18 -1.85 -0.87
N ASP A 108 -10.03 -1.46 -0.36
CA ASP A 108 -9.74 -0.07 -0.08
C ASP A 108 -9.25 0.62 -1.36
N PHE A 109 -9.82 1.78 -1.68
CA PHE A 109 -9.51 2.47 -2.92
C PHE A 109 -9.57 3.99 -2.80
N ARG A 110 -8.89 4.69 -3.71
CA ARG A 110 -9.09 6.11 -3.93
C ARG A 110 -9.61 6.35 -5.34
N ALA A 111 -10.93 6.57 -5.45
CA ALA A 111 -11.59 6.86 -6.72
C ALA A 111 -10.84 7.92 -7.54
N SER A 112 -10.64 7.64 -8.82
CA SER A 112 -9.91 8.51 -9.75
C SER A 112 -10.59 8.58 -11.12
N LYS A 113 -10.22 9.59 -11.93
CA LYS A 113 -10.70 9.70 -13.31
C LYS A 113 -10.24 8.52 -14.18
N SER A 114 -9.06 7.95 -13.93
CA SER A 114 -8.57 6.81 -14.71
C SER A 114 -9.46 5.58 -14.58
N MET A 115 -10.09 5.35 -13.41
CA MET A 115 -11.07 4.29 -13.23
C MET A 115 -12.32 4.50 -14.10
N GLN A 116 -12.77 5.75 -14.26
CA GLN A 116 -13.88 6.08 -15.17
C GLN A 116 -13.51 5.89 -16.64
N LEU A 117 -12.22 5.88 -16.97
CA LEU A 117 -11.71 5.65 -18.32
C LEU A 117 -11.41 4.17 -18.58
N HIS A 118 -11.49 3.32 -17.55
CA HIS A 118 -11.16 1.91 -17.69
C HIS A 118 -12.22 1.18 -18.56
N PRO A 119 -11.84 0.46 -19.62
CA PRO A 119 -12.80 -0.13 -20.57
C PRO A 119 -13.87 -1.01 -19.93
N LEU A 120 -13.48 -1.84 -18.94
CA LEU A 120 -14.42 -2.69 -18.21
C LEU A 120 -15.45 -1.90 -17.38
N LEU A 121 -15.08 -0.73 -16.87
CA LEU A 121 -15.95 0.08 -16.01
C LEU A 121 -16.77 1.09 -16.82
N GLN A 122 -16.31 1.51 -18.00
CA GLN A 122 -17.06 2.40 -18.89
C GLN A 122 -18.28 1.73 -19.51
N THR A 123 -18.11 0.50 -19.97
CA THR A 123 -19.12 -0.19 -20.79
C THR A 123 -19.89 -1.23 -19.99
N GLY A 124 -19.36 -1.65 -18.83
CA GLY A 124 -19.96 -2.65 -17.97
C GLY A 124 -21.02 -2.05 -17.04
N ARG A 125 -22.25 -2.58 -17.10
CA ARG A 125 -23.19 -2.43 -15.97
C ARG A 125 -22.59 -3.18 -14.78
N ILE A 126 -22.56 -2.57 -13.59
CA ILE A 126 -22.24 -3.25 -12.33
C ILE A 126 -23.55 -3.57 -11.62
N SER A 127 -23.78 -4.86 -11.37
CA SER A 127 -25.01 -5.38 -10.74
C SER A 127 -24.97 -5.25 -9.21
N LEU A 128 -23.79 -5.37 -8.60
CA LEU A 128 -23.59 -5.21 -7.16
C LEU A 128 -22.21 -4.59 -6.90
N LEU A 129 -22.18 -3.61 -5.99
CA LEU A 129 -20.96 -2.92 -5.58
C LEU A 129 -20.73 -3.13 -4.09
N TYR A 130 -19.59 -3.74 -3.75
CA TYR A 130 -19.05 -3.75 -2.39
C TYR A 130 -18.06 -2.58 -2.30
N LEU A 131 -18.50 -1.51 -1.64
CA LEU A 131 -17.83 -0.21 -1.65
C LEU A 131 -17.10 0.06 -0.34
N ASP A 132 -15.84 0.52 -0.44
CA ASP A 132 -15.15 1.19 0.65
C ASP A 132 -15.83 2.54 0.95
N THR A 133 -16.39 2.62 2.15
CA THR A 133 -17.14 3.77 2.65
C THR A 133 -16.38 4.55 3.73
N THR A 134 -15.06 4.38 3.85
CA THR A 134 -14.22 5.00 4.89
C THR A 134 -14.53 6.48 5.08
N TYR A 135 -14.71 7.21 3.98
CA TYR A 135 -15.01 8.64 3.96
C TYR A 135 -16.36 8.99 3.32
N CYS A 136 -17.37 8.12 3.43
CA CYS A 136 -18.72 8.35 2.89
C CYS A 136 -19.52 9.37 3.74
N ASN A 137 -18.96 10.56 3.94
CA ASN A 137 -19.61 11.70 4.60
C ASN A 137 -19.07 13.02 4.01
N PRO A 138 -19.93 13.98 3.61
CA PRO A 138 -19.51 15.24 2.99
C PRO A 138 -18.54 16.11 3.80
N LYS A 139 -18.42 15.86 5.12
CA LYS A 139 -17.45 16.55 5.98
C LYS A 139 -15.99 16.21 5.63
N TYR A 140 -15.74 15.06 5.01
CA TYR A 140 -14.40 14.63 4.62
C TYR A 140 -14.02 15.27 3.29
N LYS A 141 -13.15 16.26 3.36
CA LYS A 141 -12.58 16.96 2.19
C LYS A 141 -11.08 17.06 2.39
N PHE A 142 -10.34 16.50 1.44
CA PHE A 142 -8.88 16.49 1.47
C PHE A 142 -8.34 16.99 0.13
N PRO A 143 -7.17 17.63 0.13
CA PRO A 143 -6.51 18.01 -1.11
C PRO A 143 -6.13 16.79 -1.99
N PRO A 144 -5.96 17.01 -3.30
CA PRO A 144 -5.26 16.10 -4.20
C PRO A 144 -3.89 15.64 -3.66
N GLN A 145 -3.44 14.44 -4.05
CA GLN A 145 -2.13 13.92 -3.62
C GLN A 145 -0.98 14.82 -4.07
N GLU A 146 -1.07 15.36 -5.30
CA GLU A 146 -0.08 16.29 -5.87
C GLU A 146 0.12 17.51 -4.97
N ASP A 147 -0.96 18.17 -4.53
CA ASP A 147 -0.91 19.35 -3.66
C ASP A 147 -0.24 19.04 -2.31
N VAL A 148 -0.52 17.86 -1.74
CA VAL A 148 0.10 17.42 -0.47
C VAL A 148 1.58 17.14 -0.65
N ILE A 149 1.95 16.45 -1.73
CA ILE A 149 3.35 16.15 -2.06
C ILE A 149 4.14 17.45 -2.23
N ASP A 150 3.59 18.39 -3.00
CA ASP A 150 4.13 19.72 -3.22
C ASP A 150 4.34 20.50 -1.92
N PHE A 151 3.34 20.48 -1.04
CA PHE A 151 3.42 21.11 0.28
C PHE A 151 4.55 20.52 1.13
N VAL A 152 4.68 19.20 1.14
CA VAL A 152 5.71 18.48 1.90
C VAL A 152 7.11 18.83 1.38
N VAL A 153 7.31 18.81 0.06
CA VAL A 153 8.59 19.16 -0.58
C VAL A 153 8.98 20.61 -0.29
N ARG A 154 8.06 21.57 -0.50
CA ARG A 154 8.32 22.99 -0.22
C ARG A 154 8.63 23.22 1.27
N THR A 155 7.95 22.52 2.16
CA THR A 155 8.19 22.62 3.61
C THR A 155 9.57 22.08 3.97
N ALA A 156 9.95 20.91 3.45
CA ALA A 156 11.28 20.34 3.65
C ALA A 156 12.40 21.28 3.19
N GLN A 157 12.31 21.81 1.97
CA GLN A 157 13.27 22.77 1.41
C GLN A 157 13.39 24.04 2.26
N ARG A 158 12.24 24.61 2.70
CA ARG A 158 12.21 25.82 3.53
C ARG A 158 12.90 25.62 4.87
N TYR A 159 12.70 24.47 5.53
CA TYR A 159 13.34 24.18 6.81
C TYR A 159 14.85 23.93 6.65
N LEU A 160 15.25 23.18 5.63
CA LEU A 160 16.67 22.96 5.32
C LEU A 160 17.39 24.27 4.98
N LYS A 161 16.74 25.22 4.28
CA LYS A 161 17.32 26.54 4.02
C LYS A 161 17.58 27.34 5.30
N LYS A 162 16.77 27.18 6.34
CA LYS A 162 16.91 27.87 7.63
C LYS A 162 17.90 27.16 8.57
N GLN A 163 17.86 25.83 8.60
CA GLN A 163 18.70 24.98 9.42
C GLN A 163 19.20 23.81 8.58
N PRO A 164 20.37 23.92 7.92
CA PRO A 164 20.89 22.89 7.02
C PRO A 164 21.13 21.53 7.70
N LYS A 165 21.35 21.52 9.02
CA LYS A 165 21.48 20.29 9.82
C LYS A 165 20.12 19.77 10.32
N THR A 166 19.04 19.93 9.55
CA THR A 166 17.73 19.37 9.89
C THR A 166 17.60 17.94 9.36
N LEU A 167 17.25 17.00 10.23
CA LEU A 167 16.80 15.67 9.85
C LEU A 167 15.35 15.74 9.39
N ILE A 168 15.06 15.24 8.19
CA ILE A 168 13.70 15.04 7.70
C ILE A 168 13.28 13.62 8.04
N VAL A 169 12.14 13.48 8.74
CA VAL A 169 11.55 12.20 9.09
C VAL A 169 10.18 12.08 8.43
N VAL A 170 9.92 10.96 7.76
CA VAL A 170 8.57 10.62 7.26
C VAL A 170 8.08 9.38 7.97
N GLY A 171 6.91 9.47 8.60
CA GLY A 171 6.25 8.31 9.21
C GLY A 171 5.52 7.48 8.17
N ALA A 172 5.70 6.15 8.21
CA ALA A 172 5.00 5.23 7.33
C ALA A 172 4.60 3.94 8.06
N TYR A 173 3.62 3.23 7.48
CA TYR A 173 3.26 1.85 7.84
C TYR A 173 4.15 0.84 7.10
N SER A 174 3.72 -0.42 7.01
CA SER A 174 4.43 -1.48 6.27
C SER A 174 4.52 -1.14 4.78
N ILE A 175 3.41 -0.72 4.17
CA ILE A 175 3.28 -0.28 2.78
C ILE A 175 2.30 0.90 2.69
N GLY A 176 2.45 1.72 1.66
CA GLY A 176 1.63 2.89 1.41
C GLY A 176 2.36 4.19 1.76
N LYS A 177 2.00 5.26 1.02
CA LYS A 177 2.53 6.62 1.17
C LYS A 177 3.99 6.79 0.72
N GLU A 178 4.51 5.85 -0.06
CA GLU A 178 5.84 5.87 -0.69
C GLU A 178 6.13 7.17 -1.42
N ASN A 179 5.13 7.67 -2.14
CA ASN A 179 5.23 8.88 -2.96
C ASN A 179 5.63 10.12 -2.14
N VAL A 180 5.32 10.16 -0.83
CA VAL A 180 5.69 11.30 0.04
C VAL A 180 7.20 11.38 0.19
N TYR A 181 7.86 10.32 0.65
CA TYR A 181 9.30 10.35 0.86
C TYR A 181 10.10 10.18 -0.44
N LEU A 182 9.53 9.54 -1.47
CA LEU A 182 10.13 9.51 -2.80
C LEU A 182 10.23 10.92 -3.40
N ALA A 183 9.17 11.72 -3.32
CA ALA A 183 9.18 13.09 -3.83
C ALA A 183 10.17 13.99 -3.09
N ILE A 184 10.27 13.88 -1.75
CA ILE A 184 11.30 14.59 -0.98
C ILE A 184 12.70 14.19 -1.45
N SER A 185 12.95 12.88 -1.58
CA SER A 185 14.24 12.36 -2.04
C SER A 185 14.62 12.86 -3.44
N GLN A 186 13.65 12.91 -4.36
CA GLN A 186 13.85 13.45 -5.71
C GLN A 186 14.15 14.95 -5.69
N ALA A 187 13.35 15.73 -4.96
CA ALA A 187 13.48 17.19 -4.93
C ALA A 187 14.73 17.69 -4.19
N LEU A 188 15.25 16.90 -3.25
CA LEU A 188 16.47 17.23 -2.49
C LEU A 188 17.71 16.48 -2.99
N GLU A 189 17.55 15.55 -3.93
CA GLU A 189 18.62 14.67 -4.43
C GLU A 189 19.35 13.89 -3.34
N VAL A 190 18.62 13.46 -2.31
CA VAL A 190 19.17 12.71 -1.17
C VAL A 190 18.68 11.27 -1.14
N PRO A 191 19.49 10.32 -0.64
CA PRO A 191 19.02 8.95 -0.42
C PRO A 191 17.91 8.89 0.64
N ILE A 192 17.15 7.80 0.68
CA ILE A 192 16.10 7.50 1.67
C ILE A 192 16.64 6.44 2.62
N TYR A 193 16.89 6.79 3.87
CA TYR A 193 17.24 5.79 4.89
C TYR A 193 15.98 5.11 5.44
N THR A 194 15.99 3.78 5.45
CA THR A 194 14.99 2.97 6.18
C THR A 194 15.66 1.78 6.87
N ASP A 195 15.00 1.21 7.88
CA ASP A 195 15.48 -0.02 8.53
C ASP A 195 15.52 -1.23 7.58
N ALA A 196 16.22 -2.29 7.96
CA ALA A 196 16.41 -3.46 7.09
C ALA A 196 15.09 -4.16 6.68
N SER A 197 14.10 -4.16 7.57
CA SER A 197 12.79 -4.78 7.31
C SER A 197 12.04 -3.99 6.24
N ARG A 198 11.95 -2.67 6.40
CA ARG A 198 11.32 -1.79 5.42
C ARG A 198 12.07 -1.79 4.09
N ARG A 199 13.41 -1.73 4.07
CA ARG A 199 14.18 -1.83 2.81
C ARG A 199 13.82 -3.08 2.03
N ARG A 200 13.72 -4.23 2.70
CA ARG A 200 13.33 -5.50 2.06
C ARG A 200 11.95 -5.41 1.41
N ILE A 201 10.99 -4.76 2.08
CA ILE A 201 9.64 -4.51 1.55
C ILE A 201 9.70 -3.61 0.31
N LEU A 202 10.35 -2.46 0.41
CA LEU A 202 10.40 -1.49 -0.68
C LEU A 202 11.10 -2.04 -1.94
N HIS A 203 12.15 -2.84 -1.78
CA HIS A 203 12.79 -3.52 -2.90
C HIS A 203 11.88 -4.55 -3.59
N SER A 204 10.96 -5.17 -2.84
CA SER A 204 10.01 -6.14 -3.40
C SER A 204 8.96 -5.52 -4.35
N PHE A 205 8.84 -4.19 -4.34
CA PHE A 205 7.93 -3.46 -5.24
C PHE A 205 8.41 -3.51 -6.68
N GLY A 206 9.73 -3.67 -6.91
CA GLY A 206 10.31 -3.66 -8.24
C GLY A 206 10.34 -2.27 -8.88
N TRP A 207 10.22 -1.20 -8.09
CA TRP A 207 10.24 0.19 -8.58
C TRP A 207 11.69 0.69 -8.68
N PRO A 208 12.23 0.91 -9.90
CA PRO A 208 13.65 1.25 -10.06
C PRO A 208 14.02 2.58 -9.41
N ASP A 209 13.16 3.59 -9.55
CA ASP A 209 13.44 4.94 -9.04
C ASP A 209 13.46 4.99 -7.51
N LEU A 210 12.58 4.23 -6.86
CA LEU A 210 12.59 4.06 -5.42
C LEU A 210 13.82 3.24 -4.98
N SER A 211 14.07 2.10 -5.64
CA SER A 211 15.14 1.17 -5.26
C SER A 211 16.53 1.80 -5.30
N LYS A 212 16.80 2.65 -6.30
CA LYS A 212 18.09 3.36 -6.44
C LYS A 212 18.33 4.41 -5.36
N ARG A 213 17.26 4.91 -4.73
CA ARG A 213 17.33 5.98 -3.72
C ARG A 213 17.41 5.43 -2.30
N ILE A 214 17.06 4.17 -2.06
CA ILE A 214 17.12 3.57 -0.73
C ILE A 214 18.56 3.40 -0.26
N SER A 215 18.85 3.78 0.98
CA SER A 215 20.15 3.58 1.63
C SER A 215 20.04 2.78 2.92
N SER A 216 21.07 1.99 3.19
CA SER A 216 21.25 1.27 4.44
C SER A 216 21.96 2.07 5.53
N CYS A 217 22.57 3.19 5.18
CA CYS A 217 23.36 4.01 6.08
C CYS A 217 22.53 5.18 6.59
N ASN A 218 22.27 5.22 7.90
CA ASN A 218 21.59 6.34 8.56
C ASN A 218 22.45 7.61 8.61
N GLN A 219 23.74 7.51 8.30
CA GLN A 219 24.64 8.65 8.22
C GLN A 219 24.74 9.22 6.81
N SER A 220 24.33 8.52 5.75
CA SER A 220 24.46 9.03 4.37
C SER A 220 23.26 9.87 3.92
N SER A 221 22.19 9.94 4.72
CA SER A 221 20.92 10.55 4.33
C SER A 221 20.41 11.53 5.41
N PRO A 222 19.89 12.71 5.03
CA PRO A 222 19.06 13.55 5.90
C PRO A 222 17.56 13.19 5.87
N LEU A 223 17.16 12.15 5.14
CA LEU A 223 15.76 11.72 4.97
C LEU A 223 15.55 10.30 5.48
N HIS A 224 14.89 10.17 6.63
CA HIS A 224 14.67 8.89 7.31
C HIS A 224 13.18 8.53 7.30
N VAL A 225 12.85 7.27 7.01
CA VAL A 225 11.48 6.76 7.11
C VAL A 225 11.35 5.87 8.34
N LEU A 226 10.57 6.32 9.32
CA LEU A 226 10.38 5.64 10.59
C LEU A 226 8.96 5.06 10.71
N PRO A 227 8.71 4.10 11.63
CA PRO A 227 7.36 3.68 11.94
C PRO A 227 6.52 4.87 12.40
N LEU A 228 5.25 4.94 11.98
CA LEU A 228 4.37 6.06 12.32
C LEU A 228 4.22 6.23 13.85
N ALA A 229 4.28 5.14 14.62
CA ALA A 229 4.26 5.17 16.09
C ALA A 229 5.47 5.88 16.71
N SER A 230 6.60 5.94 16.01
CA SER A 230 7.84 6.59 16.48
C SER A 230 7.82 8.11 16.33
N LEU A 231 6.84 8.69 15.63
CA LEU A 231 6.74 10.14 15.40
C LEU A 231 6.08 10.88 16.58
N GLN A 232 6.53 10.58 17.79
CA GLN A 232 6.21 11.34 19.01
C GLN A 232 7.45 12.16 19.41
N HIS A 233 7.25 13.29 20.10
CA HIS A 233 8.33 14.23 20.39
C HIS A 233 9.49 13.56 21.14
N GLU A 234 9.20 12.80 22.19
CA GLU A 234 10.18 12.11 23.02
C GLU A 234 10.97 11.07 22.23
N ASN A 235 10.29 10.32 21.34
CA ASN A 235 10.90 9.29 20.52
C ASN A 235 11.80 9.89 19.44
N LEU A 236 11.38 10.98 18.81
CA LEU A 236 12.19 11.69 17.82
C LEU A 236 13.42 12.35 18.46
N LYS A 237 13.29 12.88 19.68
CA LYS A 237 14.43 13.40 20.44
C LYS A 237 15.46 12.31 20.73
N LYS A 238 15.02 11.17 21.28
CA LYS A 238 15.88 10.00 21.51
C LYS A 238 16.53 9.50 20.22
N TYR A 239 15.76 9.47 19.13
CA TYR A 239 16.28 9.07 17.83
C TYR A 239 17.36 10.03 17.33
N LEU A 240 17.17 11.34 17.46
CA LEU A 240 18.15 12.35 17.10
C LEU A 240 19.46 12.19 17.89
N GLU A 241 19.37 11.86 19.19
CA GLU A 241 20.53 11.61 20.06
C GLU A 241 21.39 10.43 19.57
N THR A 242 20.80 9.43 18.89
CA THR A 242 21.54 8.30 18.30
C THR A 242 22.34 8.65 17.03
N LEU A 243 22.21 9.86 16.50
CA LEU A 243 22.82 10.30 15.25
C LEU A 243 24.06 11.20 15.48
N ASP A 244 24.72 11.07 16.63
CA ASP A 244 26.02 11.67 16.95
C ASP A 244 26.13 13.18 16.64
N GLN A 245 25.08 13.95 16.95
CA GLN A 245 25.02 15.41 16.71
C GLN A 245 25.18 15.83 15.22
N ARG A 246 25.02 14.89 14.27
CA ARG A 246 25.01 15.19 12.83
C ARG A 246 23.89 16.15 12.46
N PHE A 247 22.74 15.97 13.11
CA PHE A 247 21.55 16.79 12.92
C PHE A 247 21.25 17.57 14.20
N LEU A 248 20.85 18.83 14.06
CA LEU A 248 20.55 19.76 15.15
C LEU A 248 19.04 20.02 15.31
N ALA A 249 18.24 19.60 14.34
CA ALA A 249 16.80 19.77 14.34
C ALA A 249 16.12 18.60 13.64
N VAL A 250 14.82 18.40 13.90
CA VAL A 250 13.99 17.40 13.23
C VAL A 250 12.76 18.08 12.64
N LEU A 251 12.50 17.81 11.36
CA LEU A 251 11.21 18.06 10.71
C LEU A 251 10.55 16.71 10.43
N ALA A 252 9.46 16.41 11.14
CA ALA A 252 8.74 15.15 10.97
C ALA A 252 7.41 15.38 10.24
N PHE A 253 7.20 14.62 9.16
CA PHE A 253 5.92 14.50 8.48
C PHE A 253 5.22 13.24 8.97
N ARG A 254 3.98 13.39 9.45
CA ARG A 254 3.09 12.29 9.84
C ARG A 254 1.92 12.22 8.85
N PRO A 255 2.08 11.56 7.69
CA PRO A 255 0.98 11.40 6.75
C PRO A 255 -0.18 10.65 7.40
N THR A 256 -1.34 11.29 7.51
CA THR A 256 -2.59 10.67 7.99
C THR A 256 -3.44 10.21 6.82
N GLY A 257 -4.61 9.65 7.10
CA GLY A 257 -5.67 9.53 6.12
C GLY A 257 -6.27 10.89 5.76
#